data_AF-A0A7W9UGV7-F1
#
_entry.id   AF-A0A7W9UGV7-F1
#
_cell.length_a   1.000
_cell.length_b   1.000
_cell.length_c   1.000
_cell.angle_alpha   90.00
_cell.angle_beta   90.00
_cell.angle_gamma   90.00
#
_symmetry.space_group_name_H-M   'P 1'
#
loop_
_entity.id
_entity.type
_entity.pdbx_description
1 polymer ?
#
loop_
_entity_poly.entity_id
_entity_poly.type
_entity_poly.pdbx_seq_one_letter_code
_entity_poly.pdbx_strand_id
1 'polypeptide(L)' 'MSSGEHRTPRPRMTGTQRRQQLIEIGRALFAERGYDATSIEEIAQRAQVSKPVVYEHFGGKEGLYAVVVDR' A
#
# COMPACT_ATOMS: atom_id res chain seq x y z
N MET A 1 -10.54 35.46 22.55
CA MET A 1 -10.72 35.15 21.10
C MET A 1 -10.06 33.80 20.87
N SER A 2 -10.76 32.83 20.27
CA SER A 2 -10.22 31.47 20.11
C SER A 2 -9.48 31.37 18.78
N SER A 3 -8.15 31.19 18.82
CA SER A 3 -7.34 31.06 17.62
C SER A 3 -7.59 29.69 16.96
N GLY A 4 -8.01 29.71 15.70
CA GLY A 4 -8.20 28.49 14.92
C GLY A 4 -6.86 27.85 14.56
N GLU A 5 -6.60 26.66 15.10
CA GLU A 5 -5.48 25.80 14.74
C GLU A 5 -5.50 25.53 13.23
N HIS A 6 -4.53 26.10 12.49
CA HIS A 6 -4.43 25.90 11.05
C HIS A 6 -3.95 24.47 10.78
N ARG A 7 -4.89 23.57 10.49
CA ARG A 7 -4.60 22.18 10.11
C ARG A 7 -3.84 22.14 8.79
N THR A 8 -2.51 22.14 8.86
CA THR A 8 -1.62 22.01 7.70
C THR A 8 -2.07 20.82 6.84
N PRO A 9 -2.33 21.00 5.54
CA PRO A 9 -2.73 19.89 4.66
C PRO A 9 -1.64 18.81 4.67
N ARG A 10 -1.99 17.58 5.03
CA ARG A 10 -1.07 16.45 4.94
C ARG A 10 -0.61 16.32 3.48
N PRO A 11 0.71 16.29 3.20
CA PRO A 11 1.20 16.17 1.83
C PRO A 11 0.59 14.93 1.14
N ARG A 12 0.04 15.11 -0.07
CA ARG A 12 -0.43 13.98 -0.87
C ARG A 12 0.77 13.11 -1.22
N MET A 13 0.70 11.82 -0.90
CA MET A 13 1.73 10.86 -1.32
C MET A 13 1.86 10.85 -2.85
N THR A 14 3.10 10.86 -3.33
CA THR A 14 3.40 10.66 -4.76
C THR A 14 3.17 9.21 -5.17
N GLY A 15 3.04 8.94 -6.48
CA GLY A 15 2.92 7.57 -6.99
C GLY A 15 4.08 6.66 -6.55
N THR A 16 5.31 7.18 -6.49
CA THR A 16 6.48 6.45 -6.00
C THR A 16 6.38 6.09 -4.51
N GLN A 17 5.94 7.04 -3.67
CA GLN A 17 5.70 6.77 -2.24
C GLN A 17 4.55 5.77 -2.03
N ARG A 18 3.48 5.86 -2.83
CA ARG A 18 2.36 4.92 -2.83
C ARG A 18 2.82 3.51 -3.18
N ARG A 19 3.64 3.38 -4.24
CA ARG A 19 4.24 2.12 -4.68
C ARG A 19 5.14 1.50 -3.61
N GLN A 20 6.03 2.28 -2.97
CA GLN A 20 6.89 1.76 -1.91
C GLN A 20 6.08 1.25 -0.72
N GLN A 21 5.08 2.03 -0.26
CA GLN A 21 4.25 1.62 0.87
C GLN A 21 3.50 0.30 0.60
N LEU A 22 3.05 0.08 -0.64
CA LEU A 22 2.42 -1.20 -1.03
C LEU A 22 3.42 -2.37 -1.02
N ILE A 23 4.69 -2.14 -1.36
CA ILE A 23 5.76 -3.14 -1.27
C ILE A 23 6.04 -3.52 0.19
N GLU A 24 6.17 -2.54 1.10
CA GLU A 24 6.40 -2.82 2.53
C GLU A 24 5.23 -3.60 3.15
N ILE A 25 3.99 -3.19 2.85
CA ILE A 25 2.78 -3.85 3.36
C ILE A 25 2.63 -5.26 2.77
N GLY A 26 2.91 -5.43 1.48
CA GLY A 26 2.94 -6.74 0.84
C GLY A 26 3.98 -7.65 1.49
N ARG A 27 5.23 -7.16 1.65
CA ARG A 27 6.33 -7.89 2.30
C ARG A 27 5.95 -8.39 3.69
N ALA A 28 5.37 -7.52 4.53
CA ALA A 28 4.92 -7.89 5.86
C ALA A 28 3.82 -8.97 5.81
N LEU A 29 2.76 -8.76 5.03
CA LEU A 29 1.64 -9.71 4.92
C LEU A 29 2.06 -11.08 4.38
N PHE A 30 2.86 -11.11 3.31
CA PHE A 30 3.36 -12.36 2.73
C PHE A 30 4.30 -13.11 3.69
N ALA A 31 5.07 -12.41 4.53
CA ALA A 31 5.90 -13.03 5.56
C ALA A 31 5.08 -13.52 6.78
N GLU A 32 4.06 -12.76 7.21
CA GLU A 32 3.17 -13.11 8.33
C GLU A 32 2.25 -14.29 8.01
N ARG A 33 1.79 -14.42 6.76
CA ARG A 33 0.67 -15.32 6.37
C ARG A 33 0.93 -16.23 5.18
N GLY A 34 2.00 -15.99 4.41
CA GLY A 34 2.22 -16.64 3.12
C GLY A 34 1.40 -16.02 1.98
N TYR A 35 1.67 -16.49 0.76
CA TYR A 35 1.08 -15.96 -0.47
C TYR A 35 -0.43 -16.16 -0.54
N ASP A 36 -0.92 -17.38 -0.30
CA ASP A 36 -2.32 -17.76 -0.53
C ASP A 36 -3.30 -17.07 0.42
N ALA A 37 -2.93 -17.00 1.72
CA ALA A 37 -3.75 -16.34 2.74
C ALA A 37 -3.71 -14.81 2.69
N THR A 38 -2.85 -14.21 1.85
CA THR A 38 -2.81 -12.76 1.61
C THR A 38 -3.74 -12.38 0.45
N SER A 39 -4.49 -11.28 0.57
CA SER A 39 -5.41 -10.78 -0.46
C SER A 39 -5.11 -9.34 -0.87
N ILE A 40 -5.44 -8.98 -2.13
CA ILE A 40 -5.39 -7.60 -2.63
C ILE A 40 -6.28 -6.66 -1.80
N GLU A 41 -7.39 -7.18 -1.27
CA GLU A 41 -8.27 -6.43 -0.38
C GLU A 41 -7.57 -6.02 0.92
N GLU A 42 -6.94 -6.96 1.60
CA GLU A 42 -6.21 -6.69 2.83
C GLU A 42 -5.03 -5.73 2.60
N ILE A 43 -4.27 -5.93 1.53
CA ILE A 43 -3.18 -5.02 1.13
C ILE A 43 -3.72 -3.60 0.91
N ALA A 44 -4.81 -3.46 0.14
CA ALA A 44 -5.40 -2.17 -0.18
C ALA A 44 -5.95 -1.47 1.09
N GLN A 45 -6.66 -2.19 1.95
CA GLN A 45 -7.16 -1.68 3.23
C GLN A 45 -6.03 -1.21 4.15
N ARG A 46 -4.99 -2.05 4.37
CA ARG A 46 -3.84 -1.73 5.24
C ARG A 46 -3.02 -0.56 4.69
N ALA A 47 -2.98 -0.39 3.36
CA ALA A 47 -2.36 0.76 2.69
C ALA A 47 -3.24 2.02 2.63
N GLN A 48 -4.53 1.93 2.97
CA GLN A 48 -5.52 3.01 2.81
C GLN A 48 -5.63 3.47 1.34
N VAL A 49 -5.80 2.51 0.43
CA VAL A 49 -6.07 2.71 -1.01
C VAL A 49 -7.25 1.85 -1.46
N SER A 50 -7.77 2.12 -2.66
CA SER A 50 -8.72 1.22 -3.33
C SER A 50 -7.99 0.08 -4.03
N LYS A 51 -8.65 -1.09 -4.21
CA LYS A 51 -8.07 -2.25 -4.91
C LYS A 51 -7.48 -1.89 -6.30
N PRO A 52 -8.11 -1.04 -7.15
CA PRO A 52 -7.55 -0.64 -8.44
C PRO A 52 -6.15 -0.02 -8.37
N VAL A 53 -5.79 0.70 -7.31
CA VAL A 53 -4.44 1.28 -7.14
C VAL A 53 -3.36 0.19 -7.03
N VAL A 54 -3.70 -0.97 -6.45
CA VAL A 54 -2.77 -2.11 -6.37
C VAL A 54 -2.62 -2.78 -7.74
N TYR A 55 -3.72 -2.92 -8.49
CA TYR A 55 -3.68 -3.41 -9.88
C TYR A 55 -2.93 -2.45 -10.82
N GLU A 56 -3.07 -1.14 -10.67
CA GLU A 56 -2.37 -0.13 -11.46
C GLU A 56 -0.84 -0.21 -11.26
N HIS A 57 -0.38 -0.38 -10.03
CA HIS A 57 1.05 -0.43 -9.72
C HIS A 57 1.72 -1.79 -9.98
N PHE A 58 0.97 -2.91 -9.94
CA PHE A 58 1.55 -4.26 -9.90
C PHE A 58 0.82 -5.32 -10.74
N GLY A 59 -0.32 -5.01 -11.37
CA GLY A 59 -1.11 -5.96 -12.17
C GLY A 59 -1.87 -7.03 -11.36
N GLY A 60 -1.61 -7.20 -10.06
CA GLY A 60 -2.26 -8.20 -9.22
C GLY A 60 -1.46 -8.57 -7.97
N LYS A 61 -1.83 -9.68 -7.33
CA LYS A 61 -1.12 -10.18 -6.12
C LYS A 61 0.22 -10.78 -6.54
N GLU A 62 0.21 -11.44 -7.69
CA GLU A 62 1.31 -12.12 -8.37
C GLU A 62 2.45 -11.12 -8.65
N GLY A 63 2.14 -9.98 -9.28
CA GLY A 63 3.13 -8.96 -9.61
C GLY A 63 3.62 -8.18 -8.40
N LEU A 64 2.81 -7.99 -7.35
CA LEU A 64 3.30 -7.41 -6.10
C LEU A 64 4.26 -8.37 -5.39
N TYR A 65 3.91 -9.66 -5.34
CA TYR A 65 4.75 -10.71 -4.75
C TYR A 65 6.08 -10.85 -5.50
N ALA A 66 6.05 -10.86 -6.84
CA ALA A 66 7.27 -10.84 -7.66
C ALA A 66 8.19 -9.65 -7.29
N VAL A 67 7.64 -8.44 -7.17
CA VAL A 67 8.40 -7.23 -6.78
C VAL A 67 8.89 -7.26 -5.32
N VAL A 68 8.24 -8.06 -4.45
CA VAL A 68 8.66 -8.28 -3.06
C VAL A 68 9.82 -9.28 -2.96
N VAL A 69 9.81 -10.37 -3.74
CA VAL A 69 10.84 -11.43 -3.68
C VAL A 69 12.10 -11.12 -4.50
N ASP A 70 12.00 -10.19 -5.47
CA ASP A 70 13.12 -9.67 -6.27
C ASP A 70 14.00 -8.64 -5.51
N ARG A 71 13.76 -8.42 -4.20
CA ARG A 71 14.47 -7.41 -3.37
C ARG A 71 14.93 -7.91 -2.00
#